data_AF-A0A519VI40-F1
#
_entry.id   AF-A0A519VI40-F1
#
_cell.length_a   1.000
_cell.length_b   1.000
_cell.length_c   1.000
_cell.angle_alpha   90.00
_cell.angle_beta   90.00
_cell.angle_gamma   90.00
#
_symmetry.space_group_name_H-M   'P 1'
#
loop_
_entity.id
_entity.type
_entity.pdbx_description
1 polymer ?
#
loop_
_entity_poly.entity_id
_entity_poly.type
_entity_poly.pdbx_seq_one_letter_code
_entity_poly.pdbx_strand_id
1 'polypeptide(L)'
;MRLRWDELEDVVGELPPSASKHRTWWSGDRPHVREWQSAGFSVGDVRLGTEVTFIRTPAEDATAHKAGPVASPEPSAPATNNSDNAEQPDLLLVTCVKTKLDVPAAAKDLYISSLFKKQRAYAEVRSIPWFILSAEHGLVAPDDWLAPYERYLPDTPPTYRAAWGAWAVERLELLAGPLRDKVVEIHAGAPYINVIADHLTAKGATVVNRLEGLAMGARLQWYASFDPHSEGVLVSQNENAHEATSSFVTMLLDESQAVEPTEFLGYNGEGLRVPGLYSWWVDDSGASDLTIGLDTQVTRGLIYAGLAGATRWPSGKRSSNTLWSRISGMHLGGRHEFSTFRKTLGSILANTAGSASIDEEALTVWMKQHLKVLTVPYVDADTLGKLEDDVLTSIDPPLNLQGMDPSPIRKRLKELRRNHR
;
A
#
# COMPACT_ATOMS: atom_id res chain seq x y z
N MET A 1 -32.37 27.09 27.55
CA MET A 1 -32.04 28.15 26.58
C MET A 1 -32.38 27.67 25.19
N ARG A 2 -33.16 28.41 24.42
CA ARG A 2 -33.48 28.06 23.02
C ARG A 2 -32.71 28.99 22.10
N LEU A 3 -32.00 28.44 21.13
CA LEU A 3 -31.25 29.18 20.12
C LEU A 3 -31.77 28.83 18.73
N ARG A 4 -32.00 29.86 17.91
CA ARG A 4 -32.27 29.68 16.48
C ARG A 4 -30.98 29.33 15.72
N TRP A 5 -31.13 28.86 14.49
CA TRP A 5 -30.02 28.37 13.68
C TRP A 5 -28.95 29.43 13.40
N ASP A 6 -29.38 30.66 13.09
CA ASP A 6 -28.53 31.84 12.92
C ASP A 6 -27.76 32.18 14.20
N GLU A 7 -28.46 32.17 15.34
CA GLU A 7 -27.86 32.45 16.66
C GLU A 7 -26.87 31.37 17.09
N LEU A 8 -27.05 30.13 16.63
CA LEU A 8 -26.10 29.03 16.86
C LEU A 8 -24.85 29.20 16.01
N GLU A 9 -25.01 29.51 14.72
CA GLU A 9 -23.88 29.73 13.80
C GLU A 9 -23.04 30.94 14.21
N ASP A 10 -23.64 31.98 14.79
CA ASP A 10 -22.89 33.10 15.36
C ASP A 10 -22.02 32.72 16.56
N VAL A 11 -22.41 31.68 17.32
CA VAL A 11 -21.68 31.22 18.52
C VAL A 11 -20.58 30.22 18.17
N VAL A 12 -20.85 29.28 17.24
CA VAL A 12 -19.92 28.17 16.94
C VAL A 12 -19.28 28.24 15.54
N GLY A 13 -19.60 29.27 14.75
CA GLY A 13 -19.27 29.33 13.33
C GLY A 13 -20.24 28.53 12.46
N GLU A 14 -19.96 28.48 11.15
CA GLU A 14 -20.83 27.78 10.19
C GLU A 14 -21.06 26.32 10.60
N LEU A 15 -22.33 25.96 10.82
CA LEU A 15 -22.68 24.61 11.23
C LEU A 15 -22.59 23.67 10.02
N PRO A 16 -21.98 22.48 10.18
CA PRO A 16 -21.86 21.54 9.08
C PRO A 16 -23.26 21.09 8.61
N PRO A 17 -23.46 20.76 7.31
CA PRO A 17 -24.74 20.30 6.79
C PRO A 17 -25.33 19.09 7.55
N SER A 18 -24.50 18.31 8.24
CA SER A 18 -24.94 17.21 9.09
C SER A 18 -25.72 17.66 10.32
N ALA A 19 -25.40 18.84 10.88
CA ALA A 19 -26.14 19.42 12.00
C ALA A 19 -27.60 19.69 11.60
N SER A 20 -27.84 20.18 10.38
CA SER A 20 -29.20 20.48 9.87
C SER A 20 -29.93 19.27 9.29
N LYS A 21 -29.27 18.12 9.12
CA LYS A 21 -29.84 16.93 8.47
C LYS A 21 -30.03 15.74 9.39
N HIS A 22 -29.30 15.65 10.49
CA HIS A 22 -29.26 14.44 11.31
C HIS A 22 -29.42 14.77 12.80
N ARG A 23 -30.53 14.32 13.40
CA ARG A 23 -30.78 14.49 14.85
C ARG A 23 -29.70 13.83 15.72
N THR A 24 -29.08 12.75 15.23
CA THR A 24 -28.00 12.05 15.92
C THR A 24 -26.73 12.88 16.03
N TRP A 25 -26.54 13.91 15.20
CA TRP A 25 -25.42 14.85 15.36
C TRP A 25 -25.49 15.60 16.70
N TRP A 26 -26.69 15.87 17.20
CA TRP A 26 -26.93 16.63 18.43
C TRP A 26 -26.91 15.77 19.71
N SER A 27 -26.59 14.48 19.61
CA SER A 27 -26.62 13.54 20.74
C SER A 27 -25.52 12.47 20.66
N GLY A 28 -25.34 11.74 21.76
CA GLY A 28 -24.32 10.69 21.89
C GLY A 28 -22.96 11.20 22.38
N ASP A 29 -22.00 10.29 22.48
CA ASP A 29 -20.65 10.60 22.96
C ASP A 29 -19.76 11.12 21.81
N ARG A 30 -19.82 12.43 21.57
CA ARG A 30 -19.12 13.13 20.47
C ARG A 30 -18.40 14.37 21.01
N PRO A 31 -17.27 14.78 20.42
CA PRO A 31 -16.50 15.92 20.91
C PRO A 31 -17.32 17.20 21.12
N HIS A 32 -18.08 17.66 20.12
CA HIS A 32 -18.91 18.87 20.26
C HIS A 32 -20.07 18.71 21.26
N VAL A 33 -20.58 17.49 21.45
CA VAL A 33 -21.61 17.22 22.48
C VAL A 33 -20.97 17.27 23.88
N ARG A 34 -19.74 16.76 24.04
CA ARG A 34 -18.96 16.84 25.29
C ARG A 34 -18.61 18.28 25.65
N GLU A 35 -18.30 19.12 24.68
CA GLU A 35 -18.04 20.55 24.92
C GLU A 35 -19.22 21.21 25.63
N TRP A 36 -20.44 20.96 25.15
CA TRP A 36 -21.64 21.61 25.69
C TRP A 36 -22.02 21.02 27.05
N GLN A 37 -21.81 19.70 27.22
CA GLN A 37 -21.95 19.00 28.50
C GLN A 37 -20.95 19.51 29.53
N SER A 38 -19.69 19.76 29.13
CA SER A 38 -18.65 20.32 30.00
C SER A 38 -18.97 21.76 30.43
N ALA A 39 -19.68 22.51 29.59
CA ALA A 39 -20.24 23.82 29.90
C ALA A 39 -21.53 23.76 30.73
N GLY A 40 -21.99 22.56 31.14
CA GLY A 40 -23.18 22.35 31.97
C GLY A 40 -24.50 22.34 31.21
N PHE A 41 -24.48 22.15 29.89
CA PHE A 41 -25.66 22.11 29.02
C PHE A 41 -25.84 20.74 28.37
N SER A 42 -27.06 20.23 28.38
CA SER A 42 -27.47 19.08 27.58
C SER A 42 -28.41 19.52 26.47
N VAL A 43 -28.44 18.79 25.36
CA VAL A 43 -29.38 19.05 24.27
C VAL A 43 -30.75 18.47 24.64
N GLY A 44 -31.77 19.33 24.65
CA GLY A 44 -33.18 18.97 24.79
C GLY A 44 -33.81 18.73 23.42
N ASP A 45 -34.77 19.57 23.01
CA ASP A 45 -35.44 19.43 21.72
C ASP A 45 -34.62 20.02 20.56
N VAL A 46 -34.67 19.35 19.41
CA VAL A 46 -33.91 19.68 18.19
C VAL A 46 -34.87 19.74 17.00
N ARG A 47 -35.07 20.93 16.46
CA ARG A 47 -35.73 21.15 15.16
C ARG A 47 -34.65 21.45 14.12
N LEU A 48 -34.32 20.41 13.36
CA LEU A 48 -33.24 20.40 12.39
C LEU A 48 -33.32 21.60 11.42
N GLY A 49 -32.23 22.37 11.33
CA GLY A 49 -32.15 23.55 10.46
C GLY A 49 -33.01 24.73 10.92
N THR A 50 -33.54 24.72 12.14
CA THR A 50 -34.45 25.79 12.61
C THR A 50 -34.10 26.28 14.01
N GLU A 51 -34.18 25.43 15.04
CA GLU A 51 -33.92 25.82 16.42
C GLU A 51 -33.52 24.62 17.29
N VAL A 52 -32.68 24.87 18.29
CA VAL A 52 -32.27 23.87 19.27
C VAL A 52 -32.44 24.40 20.69
N THR A 53 -32.96 23.54 21.56
CA THR A 53 -33.15 23.85 22.98
C THR A 53 -32.09 23.16 23.82
N PHE A 54 -31.34 23.95 24.58
CA PHE A 54 -30.39 23.50 25.59
C PHE A 54 -31.01 23.51 26.98
N ILE A 55 -30.75 22.46 27.75
CA ILE A 55 -31.18 22.31 29.14
C ILE A 55 -29.94 22.45 30.02
N ARG A 56 -29.95 23.40 30.96
CA ARG A 56 -28.86 23.54 31.92
C ARG A 56 -28.99 22.45 32.97
N THR A 57 -27.97 21.64 33.14
CA THR A 57 -27.97 20.54 34.12
C THR A 57 -27.38 21.08 35.42
N PRO A 58 -28.05 20.95 36.58
CA PRO A 58 -27.46 21.38 37.86
C PRO A 58 -26.25 20.52 38.18
N ALA A 59 -25.16 21.14 38.63
CA ALA A 59 -23.97 20.42 39.07
C ALA A 59 -24.15 19.94 40.50
N GLU A 60 -24.28 18.62 40.72
CA GLU A 60 -24.01 17.99 42.01
C GLU A 60 -23.13 16.73 41.85
N ASP A 61 -22.14 16.67 42.73
CA ASP A 61 -21.26 15.59 43.15
C ASP A 61 -20.21 14.99 42.21
N ALA A 62 -19.08 15.70 42.15
CA ALA A 62 -17.76 15.10 42.04
C ALA A 62 -17.21 14.79 43.45
N THR A 63 -17.07 13.51 43.83
CA THR A 63 -15.92 12.95 44.58
C THR A 63 -16.09 11.45 44.90
N ALA A 64 -14.93 10.76 44.90
CA ALA A 64 -14.58 9.54 45.65
C ALA A 64 -14.69 8.14 44.98
N HIS A 65 -13.51 7.56 44.70
CA HIS A 65 -12.98 6.23 45.15
C HIS A 65 -12.12 5.56 44.05
N LYS A 66 -10.96 4.93 44.30
CA LYS A 66 -10.12 4.68 45.49
C LYS A 66 -8.75 4.16 45.00
N ALA A 67 -7.68 4.53 45.70
CA ALA A 67 -6.32 4.02 45.55
C ALA A 67 -6.11 2.67 46.27
N GLY A 68 -5.11 1.90 45.81
CA GLY A 68 -4.55 0.70 46.45
C GLY A 68 -3.08 0.49 45.99
N PRO A 69 -2.22 -0.18 46.79
CA PRO A 69 -1.03 0.47 47.35
C PRO A 69 0.32 0.17 46.67
N VAL A 70 1.27 1.08 46.94
CA VAL A 70 2.67 1.12 46.53
C VAL A 70 3.55 0.18 47.37
N ALA A 71 4.46 -0.55 46.72
CA ALA A 71 5.64 -1.15 47.35
C ALA A 71 6.91 -0.66 46.61
N SER A 72 7.89 -0.16 47.37
CA SER A 72 9.17 0.40 46.91
C SER A 72 10.29 -0.67 46.85
N PRO A 73 11.44 -0.38 46.22
CA PRO A 73 12.30 -1.35 45.53
C PRO A 73 13.55 -1.78 46.32
N GLU A 74 14.18 -2.87 45.89
CA GLU A 74 15.58 -3.18 46.23
C GLU A 74 16.39 -3.66 45.00
N PRO A 75 17.74 -3.52 45.01
CA PRO A 75 18.55 -3.28 43.82
C PRO A 75 19.55 -4.40 43.44
N SER A 76 20.22 -4.21 42.29
CA SER A 76 21.47 -4.85 41.77
C SER A 76 21.24 -5.96 40.72
N ALA A 77 21.95 -6.09 39.60
CA ALA A 77 22.98 -5.34 38.85
C ALA A 77 23.15 -6.08 37.46
N PRO A 78 24.25 -5.93 36.68
CA PRO A 78 24.39 -5.05 35.51
C PRO A 78 24.55 -5.79 34.14
N ALA A 79 24.63 -4.98 33.07
CA ALA A 79 25.00 -5.29 31.67
C ALA A 79 23.88 -5.94 30.83
N THR A 80 23.56 -5.45 29.63
CA THR A 80 24.49 -5.20 28.52
C THR A 80 24.10 -3.99 27.66
N ASN A 81 25.13 -3.29 27.19
CA ASN A 81 25.04 -2.22 26.20
C ASN A 81 24.36 -2.73 24.91
N ASN A 82 23.30 -2.05 24.48
CA ASN A 82 22.95 -2.00 23.06
C ASN A 82 22.73 -0.55 22.66
N SER A 83 23.60 -0.09 21.79
CA SER A 83 23.68 1.24 21.20
C SER A 83 22.60 1.43 20.14
N ASP A 84 21.35 1.61 20.56
CA ASP A 84 20.24 2.02 19.68
C ASP A 84 19.38 3.16 20.26
N ASN A 85 19.95 3.94 21.19
CA ASN A 85 19.30 5.14 21.70
C ASN A 85 19.45 6.30 20.70
N ALA A 86 18.76 6.22 19.56
CA ALA A 86 18.38 7.41 18.80
C ALA A 86 17.05 7.89 19.39
N GLU A 87 17.00 9.10 19.93
CA GLU A 87 15.86 9.72 20.61
C GLU A 87 14.49 9.36 19.97
N GLN A 88 13.53 8.98 20.81
CA GLN A 88 12.15 8.78 20.42
C GLN A 88 11.58 10.11 19.90
N PRO A 89 10.99 10.16 18.69
CA PRO A 89 10.46 11.40 18.14
C PRO A 89 9.26 11.89 18.95
N ASP A 90 9.12 13.22 19.08
CA ASP A 90 7.98 13.84 19.77
C ASP A 90 6.69 13.77 18.94
N LEU A 91 6.82 13.78 17.61
CA LEU A 91 5.71 13.83 16.66
C LEU A 91 6.00 12.97 15.43
N LEU A 92 4.94 12.39 14.85
CA LEU A 92 5.02 11.63 13.60
C LEU A 92 4.09 12.18 12.53
N LEU A 93 4.62 12.38 11.32
CA LEU A 93 3.85 12.77 10.14
C LEU A 93 3.84 11.62 9.14
N VAL A 94 2.66 11.16 8.74
CA VAL A 94 2.49 10.12 7.71
C VAL A 94 1.85 10.72 6.46
N THR A 95 2.22 10.24 5.28
CA THR A 95 1.60 10.75 4.04
C THR A 95 0.24 10.11 3.79
N CYS A 96 -0.73 10.91 3.31
CA CYS A 96 -1.94 10.36 2.71
C CYS A 96 -1.60 9.48 1.48
N VAL A 97 -2.58 8.68 1.05
CA VAL A 97 -2.46 7.80 -0.11
C VAL A 97 -3.63 7.97 -1.07
N LYS A 98 -3.45 7.51 -2.31
CA LYS A 98 -4.49 7.57 -3.34
C LYS A 98 -5.75 6.80 -2.92
N THR A 99 -5.59 5.56 -2.49
CA THR A 99 -6.69 4.64 -2.21
C THR A 99 -7.41 5.02 -0.92
N LYS A 100 -8.69 5.38 -1.05
CA LYS A 100 -9.58 5.79 0.04
C LYS A 100 -10.89 5.01 0.00
N LEU A 101 -11.65 5.02 1.10
CA LEU A 101 -13.07 4.65 1.07
C LEU A 101 -13.83 5.58 0.10
N ASP A 102 -14.98 5.12 -0.37
CA ASP A 102 -15.94 5.88 -1.20
C ASP A 102 -16.97 6.64 -0.36
N VAL A 103 -16.91 6.49 0.96
CA VAL A 103 -17.76 7.17 1.93
C VAL A 103 -16.92 8.02 2.89
N PRO A 104 -17.49 9.10 3.46
CA PRO A 104 -16.81 9.87 4.50
C PRO A 104 -16.48 9.02 5.72
N ALA A 105 -15.26 9.21 6.25
CA ALA A 105 -14.76 8.50 7.42
C ALA A 105 -13.72 9.37 8.16
N ALA A 106 -13.33 8.96 9.37
CA ALA A 106 -12.16 9.53 10.04
C ALA A 106 -10.92 9.35 9.15
N ALA A 107 -10.00 10.31 9.13
CA ALA A 107 -8.84 10.31 8.25
C ALA A 107 -8.01 9.01 8.37
N LYS A 108 -7.83 8.49 9.59
CA LYS A 108 -7.14 7.21 9.86
C LYS A 108 -7.83 5.98 9.28
N ASP A 109 -9.13 6.06 9.00
CA ASP A 109 -9.95 4.98 8.44
C ASP A 109 -10.26 5.22 6.95
N LEU A 110 -10.23 6.47 6.50
CA LEU A 110 -10.50 6.87 5.13
C LEU A 110 -9.45 6.28 4.17
N TYR A 111 -8.17 6.32 4.52
CA TYR A 111 -7.10 5.81 3.66
C TYR A 111 -6.88 4.30 3.87
N ILE A 112 -7.02 3.51 2.81
CA ILE A 112 -7.13 2.04 2.93
C ILE A 112 -5.98 1.24 2.30
N SER A 113 -4.95 1.91 1.78
CA SER A 113 -3.80 1.21 1.20
C SER A 113 -2.96 0.46 2.25
N SER A 114 -2.26 -0.60 1.83
CA SER A 114 -1.34 -1.36 2.69
C SER A 114 -0.24 -0.50 3.33
N LEU A 115 0.28 0.49 2.60
CA LEU A 115 1.27 1.43 3.13
C LEU A 115 0.70 2.26 4.28
N PHE A 116 -0.49 2.84 4.07
CA PHE A 116 -1.12 3.68 5.08
C PHE A 116 -1.51 2.88 6.33
N LYS A 117 -2.03 1.67 6.15
CA LYS A 117 -2.33 0.76 7.28
C LYS A 117 -1.10 0.48 8.15
N LYS A 118 0.07 0.26 7.52
CA LYS A 118 1.34 0.06 8.21
C LYS A 118 1.86 1.33 8.88
N GLN A 119 1.77 2.47 8.20
CA GLN A 119 2.07 3.79 8.76
C GLN A 119 1.25 4.08 10.02
N ARG A 120 -0.06 3.84 9.94
CA ARG A 120 -0.99 3.99 11.07
C ARG A 120 -0.63 3.05 12.21
N ALA A 121 -0.42 1.76 11.94
CA ALA A 121 -0.05 0.80 12.97
C ALA A 121 1.24 1.22 13.70
N TYR A 122 2.26 1.62 12.94
CA TYR A 122 3.51 2.16 13.50
C TYR A 122 3.28 3.39 14.38
N ALA A 123 2.40 4.30 13.94
CA ALA A 123 2.06 5.50 14.69
C ALA A 123 1.33 5.18 16.00
N GLU A 124 0.33 4.29 15.95
CA GLU A 124 -0.50 3.91 17.10
C GLU A 124 0.31 3.16 18.17
N VAL A 125 1.29 2.34 17.78
CA VAL A 125 2.17 1.61 18.72
C VAL A 125 3.06 2.55 19.54
N ARG A 126 3.54 3.65 18.95
CA ARG A 126 4.50 4.55 19.60
C ARG A 126 3.91 5.47 20.66
N SER A 127 2.58 5.55 20.75
CA SER A 127 1.87 6.42 21.70
C SER A 127 2.35 7.88 21.68
N ILE A 128 2.79 8.37 20.51
CA ILE A 128 3.15 9.77 20.26
C ILE A 128 2.08 10.42 19.37
N PRO A 129 1.86 11.74 19.46
CA PRO A 129 0.93 12.41 18.56
C PRO A 129 1.36 12.25 17.11
N TRP A 130 0.40 11.91 16.24
CA TRP A 130 0.65 11.73 14.82
C TRP A 130 -0.42 12.37 13.96
N PHE A 131 -0.02 12.81 12.76
CA PHE A 131 -0.88 13.53 11.82
C PHE A 131 -0.64 13.06 10.39
N ILE A 132 -1.63 13.31 9.52
CA ILE A 132 -1.60 12.86 8.13
C ILE A 132 -1.39 14.07 7.22
N LEU A 133 -0.36 14.02 6.38
CA LEU A 133 -0.10 14.99 5.32
C LEU A 133 -1.06 14.73 4.15
N SER A 134 -2.11 15.54 4.07
CA SER A 134 -3.13 15.47 3.01
C SER A 134 -2.78 16.39 1.86
N ALA A 135 -2.74 15.88 0.63
CA ALA A 135 -2.53 16.70 -0.56
C ALA A 135 -3.55 17.84 -0.73
N GLU A 136 -4.77 17.65 -0.21
CA GLU A 136 -5.88 18.59 -0.34
C GLU A 136 -6.04 19.48 0.89
N HIS A 137 -5.97 18.85 2.06
CA HIS A 137 -6.27 19.50 3.33
C HIS A 137 -5.01 19.91 4.10
N GLY A 138 -3.81 19.81 3.53
CA GLY A 138 -2.55 20.15 4.22
C GLY A 138 -2.15 19.09 5.25
N LEU A 139 -2.77 19.18 6.42
CA LEU A 139 -2.53 18.38 7.60
C LEU A 139 -3.87 18.06 8.24
N VAL A 140 -4.11 16.78 8.54
CA VAL A 140 -5.34 16.33 9.20
C VAL A 140 -4.99 15.46 10.40
N ALA A 141 -5.76 15.59 11.47
CA ALA A 141 -5.66 14.70 12.61
C ALA A 141 -6.24 13.32 12.25
N PRO A 142 -5.81 12.23 12.93
CA PRO A 142 -6.30 10.88 12.67
C PRO A 142 -7.83 10.76 12.72
N ASP A 143 -8.46 11.50 13.63
CA ASP A 143 -9.90 11.47 13.87
C ASP A 143 -10.68 12.55 13.10
N ASP A 144 -10.00 13.38 12.28
CA ASP A 144 -10.67 14.37 11.43
C ASP A 144 -11.58 13.66 10.42
N TRP A 145 -12.84 14.07 10.33
CA TRP A 145 -13.79 13.46 9.42
C TRP A 145 -13.66 14.04 8.01
N LEU A 146 -13.36 13.19 7.04
CA LEU A 146 -13.07 13.60 5.66
C LEU A 146 -13.96 12.86 4.66
N ALA A 147 -14.42 13.58 3.64
CA ALA A 147 -15.00 12.96 2.46
C ALA A 147 -13.88 12.46 1.52
N PRO A 148 -14.13 11.44 0.68
CA PRO A 148 -13.17 11.02 -0.32
C PRO A 148 -12.84 12.16 -1.29
N TYR A 149 -11.55 12.30 -1.63
CA TYR A 149 -11.04 13.35 -2.50
C TYR A 149 -9.91 12.83 -3.38
N GLU A 150 -9.66 13.51 -4.52
CA GLU A 150 -8.57 13.18 -5.45
C GLU A 150 -7.66 14.39 -5.65
N ARG A 151 -6.51 14.38 -4.96
CA ARG A 151 -5.44 15.35 -5.16
C ARG A 151 -4.08 14.71 -4.96
N TYR A 152 -3.14 15.05 -5.83
CA TYR A 152 -1.74 14.67 -5.73
C TYR A 152 -0.89 15.93 -5.67
N LEU A 153 -0.18 16.15 -4.57
CA LEU A 153 0.54 17.40 -4.29
C LEU A 153 1.54 17.78 -5.41
N PRO A 154 2.29 16.84 -6.01
CA PRO A 154 3.22 17.16 -7.10
C PRO A 154 2.55 17.70 -8.37
N ASP A 155 1.28 17.37 -8.61
CA ASP A 155 0.54 17.84 -9.80
C ASP A 155 -0.02 19.27 -9.61
N THR A 156 0.09 19.83 -8.41
CA THR A 156 -0.42 21.19 -8.13
C THR A 156 0.55 22.28 -8.59
N PRO A 157 0.12 23.55 -8.75
CA PRO A 157 1.03 24.65 -9.06
C PRO A 157 2.07 24.90 -7.96
N PRO A 158 3.27 25.45 -8.28
CA PRO A 158 4.27 25.82 -7.27
C PRO A 158 3.74 26.72 -6.15
N THR A 159 2.84 27.66 -6.49
CA THR A 159 2.19 28.56 -5.52
C THR A 159 1.29 27.80 -4.53
N TYR A 160 0.60 26.76 -5.00
CA TYR A 160 -0.20 25.88 -4.13
C TYR A 160 0.71 25.12 -3.17
N ARG A 161 1.82 24.53 -3.65
CA ARG A 161 2.77 23.82 -2.78
C ARG A 161 3.36 24.73 -1.71
N ALA A 162 3.75 25.96 -2.06
CA ALA A 162 4.27 26.93 -1.10
C ALA A 162 3.24 27.27 -0.01
N ALA A 163 1.99 27.55 -0.40
CA ALA A 163 0.92 27.82 0.55
C ALA A 163 0.58 26.58 1.41
N TRP A 164 0.58 25.39 0.80
CA TRP A 164 0.34 24.11 1.44
C TRP A 164 1.37 23.83 2.54
N GLY A 165 2.67 24.04 2.25
CA GLY A 165 3.75 23.79 3.21
C GLY A 165 3.65 24.69 4.43
N ALA A 166 3.47 26.01 4.21
CA ALA A 166 3.30 26.97 5.29
C ALA A 166 2.07 26.64 6.15
N TRP A 167 0.91 26.42 5.52
CA TRP A 167 -0.34 26.15 6.24
C TRP A 167 -0.30 24.83 7.02
N ALA A 168 0.32 23.78 6.47
CA ALA A 168 0.41 22.48 7.14
C ALA A 168 1.22 22.57 8.43
N VAL A 169 2.30 23.36 8.46
CA VAL A 169 3.12 23.55 9.66
C VAL A 169 2.43 24.43 10.70
N GLU A 170 1.75 25.50 10.30
CA GLU A 170 0.95 26.31 11.24
C GLU A 170 -0.16 25.48 11.88
N ARG A 171 -0.87 24.65 11.10
CA ARG A 171 -1.87 23.73 11.63
C ARG A 171 -1.27 22.67 12.55
N LEU A 172 -0.07 22.18 12.25
CA LEU A 172 0.63 21.22 13.10
C LEU A 172 0.95 21.84 14.46
N GLU A 173 1.50 23.05 14.48
CA GLU A 173 1.79 23.78 15.71
C GLU A 173 0.52 24.10 16.52
N LEU A 174 -0.59 24.41 15.84
CA LEU A 174 -1.89 24.62 16.48
C LEU A 174 -2.40 23.35 17.20
N LEU A 175 -2.24 22.18 16.57
CA LEU A 175 -2.76 20.91 17.10
C LEU A 175 -1.82 20.23 18.11
N ALA A 176 -0.50 20.36 17.90
CA ALA A 176 0.52 19.68 18.70
C ALA A 176 1.22 20.61 19.72
N GLY A 177 0.88 21.90 19.73
CA GLY A 177 1.61 22.94 20.47
C GLY A 177 2.94 23.31 19.81
N PRO A 178 3.73 24.20 20.45
CA PRO A 178 4.98 24.74 19.89
C PRO A 178 5.90 23.66 19.32
N LEU A 179 6.50 23.92 18.16
CA LEU A 179 7.37 22.93 17.48
C LEU A 179 8.86 23.09 17.81
N ARG A 180 9.23 24.16 18.50
CA ARG A 180 10.60 24.44 18.90
C ARG A 180 11.19 23.29 19.72
N ASP A 181 12.40 22.88 19.35
CA ASP A 181 13.19 21.83 20.00
C ASP A 181 12.54 20.42 19.92
N LYS A 182 11.44 20.24 19.17
CA LYS A 182 10.81 18.93 18.93
C LYS A 182 11.47 18.17 17.78
N VAL A 183 11.54 16.86 17.91
CA VAL A 183 11.89 15.93 16.82
C VAL A 183 10.62 15.47 16.10
N VAL A 184 10.52 15.82 14.81
CA VAL A 184 9.40 15.44 13.93
C VAL A 184 9.87 14.36 12.97
N GLU A 185 9.38 13.13 13.17
CA GLU A 185 9.61 12.04 12.22
C GLU A 185 8.61 12.13 11.06
N ILE A 186 9.08 12.00 9.82
CA ILE A 186 8.24 12.12 8.62
C ILE A 186 8.36 10.89 7.73
N HIS A 187 7.22 10.26 7.46
CA HIS A 187 7.06 9.12 6.56
C HIS A 187 6.34 9.57 5.28
N ALA A 188 7.08 10.26 4.41
CA ALA A 188 6.57 10.75 3.14
C ALA A 188 7.57 10.52 1.99
N GLY A 189 7.14 10.79 0.76
CA GLY A 189 8.04 10.85 -0.39
C GLY A 189 8.75 12.21 -0.45
N ALA A 190 9.90 12.26 -1.13
CA ALA A 190 10.65 13.51 -1.35
C ALA A 190 9.78 14.70 -1.83
N PRO A 191 8.78 14.52 -2.71
CA PRO A 191 7.94 15.65 -3.15
C PRO A 191 7.12 16.33 -2.04
N TYR A 192 6.82 15.64 -0.94
CA TYR A 192 6.15 16.24 0.22
C TYR A 192 7.17 16.82 1.20
N ILE A 193 8.26 16.09 1.47
CA ILE A 193 9.31 16.49 2.41
C ILE A 193 9.95 17.80 1.96
N ASN A 194 10.28 17.91 0.66
CA ASN A 194 10.89 19.12 0.07
C ASN A 194 10.01 20.37 0.20
N VAL A 195 8.71 20.22 0.46
CA VAL A 195 7.77 21.33 0.60
C VAL A 195 7.59 21.73 2.07
N ILE A 196 7.72 20.80 3.02
CA ILE A 196 7.39 21.03 4.44
C ILE A 196 8.61 21.17 5.36
N ALA A 197 9.75 20.58 5.00
CA ALA A 197 10.92 20.49 5.88
C ALA A 197 11.48 21.87 6.28
N ASP A 198 11.57 22.80 5.33
CA ASP A 198 12.07 24.15 5.61
C ASP A 198 11.15 24.92 6.57
N HIS A 199 9.83 24.73 6.46
CA HIS A 199 8.86 25.35 7.37
C HIS A 199 8.95 24.77 8.78
N LEU A 200 9.12 23.45 8.93
CA LEU A 200 9.33 22.80 10.23
C LEU A 200 10.62 23.28 10.90
N THR A 201 11.71 23.32 10.12
CA THR A 201 13.02 23.79 10.60
C THR A 201 12.97 25.27 11.00
N ALA A 202 12.23 26.10 10.27
CA ALA A 202 12.02 27.51 10.61
C ALA A 202 11.25 27.71 11.93
N LYS A 203 10.43 26.75 12.35
CA LYS A 203 9.76 26.72 13.67
C LYS A 203 10.66 26.15 14.78
N GLY A 204 11.89 25.74 14.46
CA GLY A 204 12.86 25.20 15.40
C GLY A 204 12.72 23.69 15.65
N ALA A 205 12.00 22.96 14.79
CA ALA A 205 11.91 21.50 14.86
C ALA A 205 13.09 20.82 14.16
N THR A 206 13.48 19.64 14.64
CA THR A 206 14.41 18.73 13.95
C THR A 206 13.62 17.73 13.13
N VAL A 207 13.88 17.64 11.82
CA VAL A 207 13.16 16.72 10.91
C VAL A 207 13.95 15.43 10.71
N VAL A 208 13.32 14.28 10.92
CA VAL A 208 13.93 12.95 10.71
C VAL A 208 13.13 12.16 9.67
N ASN A 209 13.78 11.66 8.63
CA ASN A 209 13.18 10.77 7.64
C ASN A 209 13.82 9.37 7.71
N ARG A 210 13.25 8.47 8.53
CA ARG A 210 13.76 7.10 8.69
C ARG A 210 13.63 6.24 7.42
N LEU A 211 12.85 6.69 6.43
CA LEU A 211 12.55 5.96 5.20
C LEU A 211 13.21 6.59 3.97
N GLU A 212 14.23 7.44 4.18
CA GLU A 212 14.98 8.07 3.12
C GLU A 212 15.65 7.02 2.23
N GLY A 213 15.60 7.23 0.90
CA GLY A 213 16.18 6.31 -0.08
C GLY A 213 15.49 4.95 -0.24
N LEU A 214 14.61 4.55 0.69
CA LEU A 214 13.92 3.26 0.61
C LEU A 214 12.83 3.26 -0.48
N ALA A 215 12.91 2.27 -1.37
CA ALA A 215 11.84 1.94 -2.31
C ALA A 215 10.58 1.43 -1.58
N MET A 216 9.43 1.47 -2.25
CA MET A 216 8.14 1.16 -1.63
C MET A 216 8.08 -0.22 -0.95
N GLY A 217 8.66 -1.27 -1.56
CA GLY A 217 8.74 -2.60 -0.96
C GLY A 217 9.55 -2.62 0.34
N ALA A 218 10.75 -2.03 0.33
CA ALA A 218 11.61 -1.91 1.51
C ALA A 218 10.94 -1.10 2.64
N ARG A 219 10.14 -0.07 2.31
CA ARG A 219 9.34 0.67 3.31
C ARG A 219 8.30 -0.23 3.99
N LEU A 220 7.59 -1.06 3.22
CA LEU A 220 6.60 -2.00 3.77
C LEU A 220 7.23 -3.06 4.68
N GLN A 221 8.44 -3.50 4.33
CA GLN A 221 9.24 -4.43 5.13
C GLN A 221 9.77 -3.77 6.41
N TRP A 222 10.23 -2.52 6.32
CA TRP A 222 10.67 -1.75 7.49
C TRP A 222 9.57 -1.61 8.54
N TYR A 223 8.31 -1.38 8.16
CA TYR A 223 7.21 -1.36 9.15
C TYR A 223 6.91 -2.72 9.77
N ALA A 224 7.25 -3.83 9.10
CA ALA A 224 7.00 -5.17 9.63
C ALA A 224 7.89 -5.49 10.84
N SER A 225 9.03 -4.82 11.01
CA SER A 225 9.94 -5.03 12.14
C SER A 225 9.50 -4.34 13.45
N PHE A 226 8.38 -3.61 13.47
CA PHE A 226 7.92 -2.81 14.63
C PHE A 226 6.54 -3.19 15.18
N ASP A 227 5.97 -4.32 14.75
CA ASP A 227 4.67 -4.78 15.27
C ASP A 227 4.86 -5.43 16.67
N PRO A 228 4.29 -4.89 17.76
CA PRO A 228 4.48 -5.42 19.12
C PRO A 228 3.82 -6.79 19.36
N HIS A 229 3.04 -7.31 18.40
CA HIS A 229 2.58 -8.70 18.40
C HIS A 229 3.62 -9.68 17.82
N SER A 230 4.82 -9.19 17.49
CA SER A 230 5.88 -9.95 16.80
C SER A 230 6.75 -10.81 17.71
N GLU A 231 6.86 -10.56 19.01
CA GLU A 231 7.81 -11.33 19.85
C GLU A 231 7.41 -12.80 20.08
N GLY A 232 6.18 -13.20 19.75
CA GLY A 232 5.74 -14.60 19.80
C GLY A 232 5.31 -15.23 18.46
N VAL A 233 5.21 -14.43 17.39
CA VAL A 233 4.63 -14.85 16.08
C VAL A 233 5.67 -14.83 14.96
N LEU A 234 6.79 -14.12 15.11
CA LEU A 234 7.80 -13.98 14.04
C LEU A 234 8.44 -15.28 13.60
N VAL A 235 8.62 -16.25 14.50
CA VAL A 235 9.18 -17.55 14.10
C VAL A 235 8.17 -18.31 13.24
N SER A 236 6.90 -18.37 13.66
CA SER A 236 5.89 -19.14 12.93
C SER A 236 5.35 -18.47 11.67
N GLN A 237 5.30 -17.13 11.56
CA GLN A 237 4.82 -16.47 10.32
C GLN A 237 5.91 -16.27 9.26
N ASN A 238 7.18 -16.04 9.64
CA ASN A 238 8.26 -16.11 8.65
C ASN A 238 8.48 -17.56 8.22
N GLU A 239 8.37 -18.55 9.11
CA GLU A 239 8.33 -19.96 8.70
C GLU A 239 7.15 -20.22 7.78
N ASN A 240 5.90 -19.84 8.11
CA ASN A 240 4.74 -20.11 7.25
C ASN A 240 4.73 -19.32 5.92
N ALA A 241 5.23 -18.08 5.88
CA ALA A 241 5.31 -17.29 4.64
C ALA A 241 6.50 -17.71 3.76
N HIS A 242 7.66 -18.02 4.36
CA HIS A 242 8.77 -18.65 3.64
C HIS A 242 8.42 -20.08 3.23
N GLU A 243 7.65 -20.84 4.01
CA GLU A 243 7.17 -22.18 3.69
C GLU A 243 6.12 -22.12 2.58
N ALA A 244 5.18 -21.18 2.62
CA ALA A 244 4.25 -20.95 1.51
C ALA A 244 5.01 -20.55 0.22
N THR A 245 5.95 -19.60 0.31
CA THR A 245 6.80 -19.21 -0.83
C THR A 245 7.62 -20.39 -1.35
N SER A 246 8.29 -21.13 -0.47
CA SER A 246 9.09 -22.31 -0.83
C SER A 246 8.23 -23.43 -1.42
N SER A 247 7.00 -23.60 -0.94
CA SER A 247 6.02 -24.52 -1.50
C SER A 247 5.62 -24.12 -2.92
N PHE A 248 5.31 -22.84 -3.16
CA PHE A 248 5.03 -22.35 -4.52
C PHE A 248 6.23 -22.45 -5.45
N VAL A 249 7.44 -22.13 -4.98
CA VAL A 249 8.68 -22.30 -5.75
C VAL A 249 8.85 -23.77 -6.12
N THR A 250 8.69 -24.69 -5.17
CA THR A 250 8.79 -26.13 -5.42
C THR A 250 7.77 -26.60 -6.45
N MET A 251 6.50 -26.18 -6.32
CA MET A 251 5.44 -26.53 -7.27
C MET A 251 5.71 -25.95 -8.67
N LEU A 252 6.17 -24.70 -8.76
CA LEU A 252 6.44 -24.04 -10.05
C LEU A 252 7.69 -24.56 -10.76
N LEU A 253 8.61 -25.20 -10.01
CA LEU A 253 9.84 -25.83 -10.50
C LEU A 253 9.65 -27.30 -10.90
N ASP A 254 8.49 -27.91 -10.64
CA ASP A 254 8.21 -29.31 -11.00
C ASP A 254 7.76 -29.45 -12.46
N GLU A 255 8.73 -29.49 -13.39
CA GLU A 255 8.49 -29.66 -14.84
C GLU A 255 7.59 -30.88 -15.16
N SER A 256 7.56 -31.91 -14.30
CA SER A 256 6.73 -33.11 -14.54
C SER A 256 5.23 -32.81 -14.58
N GLN A 257 4.80 -31.70 -13.95
CA GLN A 257 3.41 -31.24 -13.94
C GLN A 257 3.12 -30.23 -15.06
N ALA A 258 4.12 -29.86 -15.87
CA ALA A 258 3.94 -28.93 -16.98
C ALA A 258 3.33 -29.64 -18.20
N VAL A 259 2.30 -29.04 -18.77
CA VAL A 259 1.52 -29.61 -19.87
C VAL A 259 1.72 -28.82 -21.16
N GLU A 260 1.51 -29.48 -22.30
CA GLU A 260 1.60 -28.82 -23.60
C GLU A 260 0.46 -27.79 -23.79
N PRO A 261 0.69 -26.68 -24.51
CA PRO A 261 -0.33 -25.68 -24.77
C PRO A 261 -1.61 -26.23 -25.40
N THR A 262 -1.51 -27.23 -26.28
CA THR A 262 -2.67 -27.88 -26.90
C THR A 262 -3.49 -28.65 -25.88
N GLU A 263 -2.84 -29.37 -24.96
CA GLU A 263 -3.49 -30.08 -23.86
C GLU A 263 -4.13 -29.10 -22.88
N PHE A 264 -3.40 -28.05 -22.48
CA PHE A 264 -3.91 -26.99 -21.61
C PHE A 264 -5.21 -26.39 -22.17
N LEU A 265 -5.24 -26.07 -23.46
CA LEU A 265 -6.45 -25.54 -24.13
C LEU A 265 -7.62 -26.55 -24.12
N GLY A 266 -7.34 -27.85 -24.03
CA GLY A 266 -8.33 -28.91 -23.89
C GLY A 266 -9.10 -28.88 -22.55
N TYR A 267 -8.51 -28.31 -21.49
CA TYR A 267 -9.16 -28.20 -20.17
C TYR A 267 -10.36 -27.24 -20.15
N ASN A 268 -10.52 -26.39 -21.17
CA ASN A 268 -11.65 -25.46 -21.31
C ASN A 268 -11.94 -24.59 -20.06
N GLY A 269 -10.91 -24.33 -19.25
CA GLY A 269 -10.96 -23.55 -18.02
C GLY A 269 -11.49 -24.28 -16.78
N GLU A 270 -11.73 -25.59 -16.83
CA GLU A 270 -12.04 -26.38 -15.64
C GLU A 270 -10.89 -26.28 -14.62
N GLY A 271 -11.20 -25.96 -13.36
CA GLY A 271 -10.20 -25.73 -12.30
C GLY A 271 -9.30 -24.49 -12.46
N LEU A 272 -9.35 -23.79 -13.60
CA LEU A 272 -8.40 -22.72 -13.97
C LEU A 272 -9.03 -21.33 -14.08
N ARG A 273 -10.34 -21.21 -13.86
CA ARG A 273 -11.06 -19.92 -13.78
C ARG A 273 -10.90 -19.24 -12.40
N VAL A 274 -9.73 -19.38 -11.82
CA VAL A 274 -9.34 -18.81 -10.52
C VAL A 274 -8.00 -18.07 -10.65
N PRO A 275 -7.64 -17.22 -9.68
CA PRO A 275 -6.29 -16.67 -9.58
C PRO A 275 -5.24 -17.76 -9.35
N GLY A 276 -3.97 -17.42 -9.54
CA GLY A 276 -2.86 -18.32 -9.27
C GLY A 276 -1.56 -17.90 -9.94
N LEU A 277 -0.56 -18.77 -9.83
CA LEU A 277 0.74 -18.62 -10.47
C LEU A 277 0.89 -19.60 -11.64
N TYR A 278 1.80 -19.28 -12.55
CA TYR A 278 2.16 -20.16 -13.65
C TYR A 278 3.64 -20.01 -14.03
N SER A 279 4.22 -21.07 -14.56
CA SER A 279 5.56 -21.09 -15.15
C SER A 279 5.52 -21.65 -16.58
N TRP A 280 6.43 -21.14 -17.41
CA TRP A 280 6.64 -21.56 -18.79
C TRP A 280 8.02 -22.18 -18.92
N TRP A 281 8.02 -23.35 -19.55
CA TRP A 281 9.18 -24.20 -19.75
C TRP A 281 9.46 -24.32 -21.24
N VAL A 282 10.72 -24.34 -21.61
CA VAL A 282 11.16 -24.54 -23.00
C VAL A 282 11.93 -25.85 -23.14
N ASP A 283 11.70 -26.54 -24.25
CA ASP A 283 12.48 -27.70 -24.64
C ASP A 283 13.88 -27.33 -25.18
N ASP A 284 14.68 -28.34 -25.55
CA ASP A 284 16.03 -28.14 -26.06
C ASP A 284 16.06 -27.36 -27.40
N SER A 285 15.09 -27.62 -28.28
CA SER A 285 15.01 -26.96 -29.59
C SER A 285 14.65 -25.48 -29.43
N GLY A 286 13.65 -25.16 -28.62
CA GLY A 286 13.25 -23.80 -28.34
C GLY A 286 14.33 -23.04 -27.58
N ALA A 287 15.05 -23.67 -26.64
CA ALA A 287 16.18 -23.04 -25.97
C ALA A 287 17.29 -22.66 -26.98
N SER A 288 17.55 -23.51 -27.98
CA SER A 288 18.48 -23.23 -29.06
C SER A 288 18.02 -22.03 -29.90
N ASP A 289 16.76 -21.99 -30.32
CA ASP A 289 16.19 -20.87 -31.09
C ASP A 289 16.28 -19.54 -30.32
N LEU A 290 15.98 -19.58 -29.01
CA LEU A 290 16.08 -18.42 -28.13
C LEU A 290 17.53 -17.97 -27.97
N THR A 291 18.47 -18.90 -27.84
CA THR A 291 19.90 -18.60 -27.73
C THR A 291 20.42 -17.88 -28.96
N ILE A 292 20.03 -18.34 -30.16
CA ILE A 292 20.40 -17.71 -31.43
C ILE A 292 19.84 -16.29 -31.49
N GLY A 293 18.55 -16.11 -31.18
CA GLY A 293 17.93 -14.79 -31.25
C GLY A 293 18.40 -13.80 -30.19
N LEU A 294 18.90 -14.30 -29.05
CA LEU A 294 19.43 -13.49 -27.97
C LEU A 294 20.91 -13.17 -28.10
N ASP A 295 21.67 -13.89 -28.92
CA ASP A 295 23.13 -13.88 -28.89
C ASP A 295 23.68 -14.17 -27.47
N THR A 296 22.94 -14.92 -26.66
CA THR A 296 23.27 -15.25 -25.26
C THR A 296 22.65 -16.58 -24.91
N GLN A 297 23.40 -17.45 -24.21
CA GLN A 297 22.95 -18.80 -23.88
C GLN A 297 21.65 -18.80 -23.06
N VAL A 298 20.67 -19.55 -23.55
CA VAL A 298 19.46 -19.98 -22.83
C VAL A 298 19.50 -21.50 -22.72
N THR A 299 19.23 -22.04 -21.54
CA THR A 299 19.15 -23.49 -21.32
C THR A 299 17.70 -23.94 -21.40
N ARG A 300 17.48 -25.23 -21.74
CA ARG A 300 16.18 -25.87 -21.55
C ARG A 300 15.70 -25.69 -20.11
N GLY A 301 14.38 -25.68 -19.91
CA GLY A 301 13.77 -25.55 -18.58
C GLY A 301 12.92 -24.29 -18.42
N LEU A 302 12.74 -23.84 -17.17
CA LEU A 302 11.91 -22.69 -16.84
C LEU A 302 12.53 -21.40 -17.39
N ILE A 303 11.78 -20.70 -18.24
CA ILE A 303 12.23 -19.44 -18.86
C ILE A 303 11.44 -18.22 -18.39
N TYR A 304 10.21 -18.42 -17.94
CA TYR A 304 9.33 -17.33 -17.51
C TYR A 304 8.35 -17.82 -16.44
N ALA A 305 8.02 -16.95 -15.50
CA ALA A 305 6.94 -17.19 -14.54
C ALA A 305 6.12 -15.92 -14.32
N GLY A 306 4.89 -16.07 -13.85
CA GLY A 306 4.04 -14.94 -13.51
C GLY A 306 2.77 -15.34 -12.81
N LEU A 307 1.88 -14.36 -12.62
CA LEU A 307 0.60 -14.57 -11.97
C LEU A 307 -0.61 -14.08 -12.75
N ALA A 308 -1.76 -14.60 -12.35
CA ALA A 308 -3.06 -14.16 -12.79
C ALA A 308 -3.98 -13.93 -11.59
N GLY A 309 -4.77 -12.86 -11.64
CA GLY A 309 -5.84 -12.64 -10.66
C GLY A 309 -5.42 -12.03 -9.33
N ALA A 310 -4.16 -11.64 -9.14
CA ALA A 310 -3.75 -10.94 -7.92
C ALA A 310 -4.44 -9.57 -7.79
N THR A 311 -4.63 -9.17 -6.54
CA THR A 311 -5.02 -7.81 -6.19
C THR A 311 -3.89 -6.86 -6.55
N ARG A 312 -4.18 -5.88 -7.42
CA ARG A 312 -3.19 -4.88 -7.79
C ARG A 312 -3.05 -3.87 -6.68
N TRP A 313 -1.86 -3.78 -6.11
CA TRP A 313 -1.51 -2.73 -5.17
C TRP A 313 -0.87 -1.54 -5.92
N PRO A 314 -1.15 -0.29 -5.52
CA PRO A 314 -1.92 0.11 -4.34
C PRO A 314 -3.44 0.21 -4.57
N SER A 315 -3.94 -0.05 -5.79
CA SER A 315 -5.35 0.21 -6.14
C SER A 315 -6.37 -0.67 -5.41
N GLY A 316 -5.94 -1.78 -4.78
CA GLY A 316 -6.81 -2.73 -4.09
C GLY A 316 -7.79 -3.45 -5.04
N LYS A 317 -7.69 -3.20 -6.35
CA LYS A 317 -8.59 -3.75 -7.35
C LYS A 317 -8.15 -5.18 -7.64
N ARG A 318 -9.01 -6.13 -7.27
CA ARG A 318 -8.89 -7.52 -7.70
C ARG A 318 -8.90 -7.60 -9.21
N SER A 319 -7.89 -8.26 -9.78
CA SER A 319 -7.87 -8.50 -11.21
C SER A 319 -8.96 -9.52 -11.54
N SER A 320 -9.81 -9.21 -12.51
CA SER A 320 -10.76 -10.19 -13.06
C SER A 320 -10.09 -11.28 -13.92
N ASN A 321 -8.76 -11.23 -14.03
CA ASN A 321 -8.01 -12.19 -14.82
C ASN A 321 -7.83 -13.48 -14.03
N THR A 322 -7.99 -14.61 -14.70
CA THR A 322 -7.81 -15.95 -14.14
C THR A 322 -6.61 -16.61 -14.81
N LEU A 323 -6.11 -17.72 -14.27
CA LEU A 323 -5.09 -18.53 -14.94
C LEU A 323 -5.53 -18.87 -16.37
N TRP A 324 -6.78 -19.28 -16.54
CA TRP A 324 -7.37 -19.55 -17.85
C TRP A 324 -7.31 -18.33 -18.77
N SER A 325 -7.96 -17.22 -18.41
CA SER A 325 -8.02 -16.04 -19.30
C SER A 325 -6.66 -15.41 -19.57
N ARG A 326 -5.69 -15.56 -18.66
CA ARG A 326 -4.31 -15.12 -18.87
C ARG A 326 -3.60 -15.99 -19.90
N ILE A 327 -3.61 -17.30 -19.71
CA ILE A 327 -2.83 -18.22 -20.54
C ILE A 327 -3.50 -18.44 -21.89
N SER A 328 -4.77 -18.87 -21.92
CA SER A 328 -5.47 -19.15 -23.17
C SER A 328 -5.77 -17.86 -23.94
N GLY A 329 -6.23 -16.83 -23.26
CA GLY A 329 -6.64 -15.56 -23.89
C GLY A 329 -5.47 -14.66 -24.26
N MET A 330 -4.54 -14.39 -23.33
CA MET A 330 -3.50 -13.38 -23.56
C MET A 330 -2.19 -13.96 -24.10
N HIS A 331 -1.74 -15.13 -23.62
CA HIS A 331 -0.48 -15.71 -24.06
C HIS A 331 -0.63 -16.57 -25.31
N LEU A 332 -1.64 -17.45 -25.38
CA LEU A 332 -1.83 -18.38 -26.50
C LEU A 332 -2.75 -17.84 -27.60
N GLY A 333 -3.74 -17.01 -27.25
CA GLY A 333 -4.71 -16.43 -28.19
C GLY A 333 -4.56 -14.93 -28.43
N GLY A 334 -3.60 -14.27 -27.77
CA GLY A 334 -3.43 -12.82 -27.80
C GLY A 334 -2.37 -12.34 -28.77
N ARG A 335 -2.25 -11.01 -28.91
CA ARG A 335 -1.14 -10.35 -29.61
C ARG A 335 -0.06 -9.91 -28.63
N HIS A 336 1.16 -9.70 -29.10
CA HIS A 336 2.29 -9.27 -28.28
C HIS A 336 2.04 -7.93 -27.56
N GLU A 337 1.20 -7.05 -28.11
CA GLU A 337 0.75 -5.79 -27.49
C GLU A 337 0.06 -6.01 -26.13
N PHE A 338 -0.58 -7.16 -25.94
CA PHE A 338 -1.34 -7.50 -24.74
C PHE A 338 -0.62 -8.49 -23.83
N SER A 339 0.58 -8.93 -24.19
CA SER A 339 1.33 -9.96 -23.47
C SER A 339 2.82 -9.64 -23.46
N THR A 340 3.32 -9.21 -22.30
CA THR A 340 4.76 -8.95 -22.09
C THR A 340 5.61 -10.19 -22.38
N PHE A 341 5.09 -11.38 -22.09
CA PHE A 341 5.74 -12.65 -22.41
C PHE A 341 5.85 -12.86 -23.93
N ARG A 342 4.74 -12.71 -24.67
CA ARG A 342 4.74 -12.80 -26.15
C ARG A 342 5.65 -11.75 -26.77
N LYS A 343 5.63 -10.51 -26.26
CA LYS A 343 6.54 -9.46 -26.72
C LYS A 343 8.00 -9.85 -26.52
N THR A 344 8.31 -10.52 -25.42
CA THR A 344 9.67 -10.99 -25.13
C THR A 344 10.08 -12.08 -26.10
N LEU A 345 9.31 -13.17 -26.23
CA LEU A 345 9.60 -14.26 -27.18
C LEU A 345 9.63 -13.78 -28.64
N GLY A 346 8.60 -13.03 -29.03
CA GLY A 346 8.46 -12.52 -30.39
C GLY A 346 9.61 -11.60 -30.79
N SER A 347 10.13 -10.77 -29.88
CA SER A 347 11.30 -9.93 -30.18
C SER A 347 12.57 -10.75 -30.41
N ILE A 348 12.73 -11.87 -29.68
CA ILE A 348 13.88 -12.79 -29.85
C ILE A 348 13.78 -13.49 -31.22
N LEU A 349 12.61 -14.08 -31.52
CA LEU A 349 12.41 -14.82 -32.77
C LEU A 349 12.41 -13.90 -34.00
N ALA A 350 11.89 -12.68 -33.89
CA ALA A 350 11.98 -11.69 -34.96
C ALA A 350 13.45 -11.31 -35.25
N ASN A 351 14.28 -11.20 -34.22
CA ASN A 351 15.72 -10.96 -34.38
C ASN A 351 16.41 -12.12 -35.11
N THR A 352 16.11 -13.37 -34.74
CA THR A 352 16.62 -14.57 -35.43
C THR A 352 16.27 -14.55 -36.92
N ALA A 353 15.03 -14.16 -37.25
CA ALA A 353 14.55 -14.09 -38.62
C ALA A 353 15.01 -12.83 -39.40
N GLY A 354 15.69 -11.88 -38.75
CA GLY A 354 16.03 -10.58 -39.33
C GLY A 354 14.80 -9.72 -39.67
N SER A 355 13.66 -9.96 -39.00
CA SER A 355 12.39 -9.29 -39.26
C SER A 355 12.23 -8.03 -38.41
N ALA A 356 11.69 -6.96 -39.01
CA ALA A 356 11.36 -5.72 -38.30
C ALA A 356 10.11 -5.83 -37.41
N SER A 357 9.27 -6.85 -37.65
CA SER A 357 8.00 -7.04 -36.94
C SER A 357 7.87 -8.46 -36.38
N ILE A 358 7.15 -8.57 -35.27
CA ILE A 358 6.80 -9.87 -34.67
C ILE A 358 5.71 -10.52 -35.51
N ASP A 359 6.00 -11.70 -36.05
CA ASP A 359 5.01 -12.57 -36.69
C ASP A 359 4.22 -13.32 -35.60
N GLU A 360 2.95 -12.94 -35.42
CA GLU A 360 2.08 -13.51 -34.37
C GLU A 360 1.67 -14.95 -34.64
N GLU A 361 1.55 -15.33 -35.92
CA GLU A 361 1.14 -16.68 -36.31
C GLU A 361 2.31 -17.63 -36.08
N ALA A 362 3.49 -17.28 -36.61
CA ALA A 362 4.71 -18.04 -36.38
C ALA A 362 5.07 -18.15 -34.89
N LEU A 363 4.93 -17.05 -34.13
CA LEU A 363 5.14 -17.06 -32.68
C LEU A 363 4.18 -18.02 -31.97
N THR A 364 2.91 -18.03 -32.35
CA THR A 364 1.92 -18.93 -31.73
C THR A 364 2.21 -20.39 -32.05
N VAL A 365 2.61 -20.70 -33.28
CA VAL A 365 3.04 -22.05 -33.68
C VAL A 365 4.27 -22.46 -32.87
N TRP A 366 5.28 -21.60 -32.80
CA TRP A 366 6.51 -21.86 -32.04
C TRP A 366 6.22 -22.10 -30.55
N MET A 367 5.38 -21.27 -29.93
CA MET A 367 4.98 -21.43 -28.52
C MET A 367 4.29 -22.78 -28.27
N LYS A 368 3.44 -23.24 -29.20
CA LYS A 368 2.75 -24.54 -29.08
C LYS A 368 3.68 -25.74 -29.26
N GLN A 369 4.76 -25.58 -30.03
CA GLN A 369 5.71 -26.63 -30.33
C GLN A 369 6.78 -26.80 -29.23
N HIS A 370 7.27 -25.68 -28.69
CA HIS A 370 8.48 -25.69 -27.86
C HIS A 370 8.24 -25.41 -26.38
N LEU A 371 7.04 -24.98 -26.00
CA LEU A 371 6.74 -24.62 -24.63
C LEU A 371 5.84 -25.63 -23.94
N LYS A 372 6.01 -25.71 -22.62
CA LYS A 372 5.03 -26.27 -21.69
C LYS A 372 4.64 -25.23 -20.66
N VAL A 373 3.43 -25.35 -20.13
CA VAL A 373 2.89 -24.47 -19.09
C VAL A 373 2.50 -25.28 -17.88
N LEU A 374 2.89 -24.79 -16.71
CA LEU A 374 2.45 -25.31 -15.42
C LEU A 374 1.64 -24.22 -14.73
N THR A 375 0.52 -24.60 -14.12
CA THR A 375 -0.34 -23.68 -13.37
C THR A 375 -0.59 -24.17 -11.95
N VAL A 376 -0.48 -23.26 -10.99
CA VAL A 376 -0.79 -23.50 -9.57
C VAL A 376 -1.96 -22.60 -9.17
N PRO A 377 -3.19 -23.13 -9.13
CA PRO A 377 -4.37 -22.40 -8.68
C PRO A 377 -4.22 -21.92 -7.23
N TYR A 378 -4.60 -20.67 -6.96
CA TYR A 378 -4.59 -20.12 -5.61
C TYR A 378 -5.67 -19.06 -5.45
N VAL A 379 -6.59 -19.25 -4.51
CA VAL A 379 -7.85 -18.47 -4.42
C VAL A 379 -7.65 -17.13 -3.71
N ASP A 380 -6.65 -17.01 -2.82
CA ASP A 380 -6.41 -15.78 -2.07
C ASP A 380 -5.63 -14.75 -2.90
N ALA A 381 -6.37 -13.93 -3.64
CA ALA A 381 -5.84 -12.87 -4.49
C ALA A 381 -5.04 -11.78 -3.72
N ASP A 382 -5.28 -11.62 -2.42
CA ASP A 382 -4.69 -10.53 -1.62
C ASP A 382 -3.27 -10.88 -1.13
N THR A 383 -3.01 -12.16 -0.88
CA THR A 383 -1.67 -12.70 -0.57
C THR A 383 -0.88 -13.03 -1.83
N LEU A 384 -1.55 -13.41 -2.93
CA LEU A 384 -0.92 -13.73 -4.23
C LEU A 384 0.00 -12.62 -4.76
N GLY A 385 -0.39 -11.35 -4.60
CA GLY A 385 0.41 -10.21 -5.06
C GLY A 385 1.66 -9.94 -4.20
N LYS A 386 1.68 -10.40 -2.94
CA LYS A 386 2.88 -10.32 -2.07
C LYS A 386 3.85 -11.47 -2.37
N LEU A 387 3.31 -12.63 -2.73
CA LEU A 387 4.10 -13.80 -3.11
C LEU A 387 4.80 -13.64 -4.46
N GLU A 388 4.32 -12.78 -5.36
CA GLU A 388 4.90 -12.61 -6.70
C GLU A 388 6.39 -12.27 -6.65
N ASP A 389 6.73 -11.20 -5.93
CA ASP A 389 8.10 -10.69 -5.90
C ASP A 389 9.03 -11.73 -5.24
N ASP A 390 8.60 -12.36 -4.15
CA ASP A 390 9.39 -13.36 -3.42
C ASP A 390 9.59 -14.65 -4.24
N VAL A 391 8.54 -15.13 -4.90
CA VAL A 391 8.59 -16.33 -5.76
C VAL A 391 9.45 -16.06 -7.00
N LEU A 392 9.26 -14.92 -7.67
CA LEU A 392 10.05 -14.58 -8.87
C LEU A 392 11.51 -14.34 -8.53
N THR A 393 11.81 -13.70 -7.39
CA THR A 393 13.19 -13.51 -6.91
C THR A 393 13.86 -14.85 -6.60
N SER A 394 13.12 -15.80 -6.04
CA SER A 394 13.63 -17.14 -5.72
C SER A 394 13.86 -18.01 -6.97
N ILE A 395 12.95 -17.98 -7.94
CA ILE A 395 13.07 -18.76 -9.20
C ILE A 395 14.07 -18.12 -10.17
N ASP A 396 14.19 -16.79 -10.15
CA ASP A 396 14.99 -15.96 -11.07
C ASP A 396 14.84 -16.30 -12.57
N PRO A 397 13.61 -16.31 -13.15
CA PRO A 397 13.42 -16.73 -14.55
C PRO A 397 14.18 -15.81 -15.53
N PRO A 398 14.93 -16.36 -16.51
CA PRO A 398 15.84 -15.57 -17.35
C PRO A 398 15.13 -14.54 -18.23
N LEU A 399 13.86 -14.76 -18.61
CA LEU A 399 13.11 -13.87 -19.50
C LEU A 399 12.17 -12.89 -18.77
N ASN A 400 12.04 -12.97 -17.44
CA ASN A 400 11.32 -11.96 -16.66
C ASN A 400 12.14 -10.66 -16.59
N LEU A 401 11.52 -9.52 -16.93
CA LEU A 401 12.18 -8.20 -16.93
C LEU A 401 11.74 -7.27 -15.81
N GLN A 402 10.45 -7.26 -15.49
CA GLN A 402 9.89 -6.40 -14.45
C GLN A 402 10.16 -7.04 -13.09
N GLY A 403 10.63 -6.25 -12.12
CA GLY A 403 10.94 -6.72 -10.77
C GLY A 403 12.25 -7.51 -10.63
N MET A 404 12.92 -7.86 -11.73
CA MET A 404 14.12 -8.70 -11.71
C MET A 404 15.42 -7.89 -11.76
N ASP A 405 16.45 -8.42 -11.11
CA ASP A 405 17.80 -7.85 -11.15
C ASP A 405 18.42 -7.90 -12.56
N PRO A 406 19.31 -6.94 -12.92
CA PRO A 406 19.94 -6.91 -14.23
C PRO A 406 20.87 -8.11 -14.45
N SER A 407 20.62 -8.88 -15.52
CA SER A 407 21.52 -9.92 -16.04
C SER A 407 21.89 -9.63 -17.50
N PRO A 408 22.94 -10.28 -18.07
CA PRO A 408 23.28 -10.14 -19.49
C PRO A 408 22.08 -10.43 -20.42
N ILE A 409 21.35 -11.52 -20.16
CA ILE A 409 20.11 -11.87 -20.89
C ILE A 409 19.08 -10.73 -20.79
N ARG A 410 18.79 -10.23 -19.58
CA ARG A 410 17.77 -9.19 -19.39
C ARG A 410 18.15 -7.85 -20.00
N LYS A 411 19.44 -7.50 -20.03
CA LYS A 411 19.94 -6.30 -20.72
C LYS A 411 19.70 -6.43 -22.22
N ARG A 412 20.08 -7.57 -22.81
CA ARG A 412 19.88 -7.85 -24.23
C ARG A 412 18.41 -7.89 -24.64
N LEU A 413 17.55 -8.51 -23.82
CA LEU A 413 16.10 -8.49 -24.00
C LEU A 413 15.50 -7.08 -24.01
N LYS A 414 15.97 -6.19 -23.12
CA LYS A 414 15.52 -4.79 -23.08
C LYS A 414 15.88 -4.05 -24.36
N GLU A 415 17.01 -4.37 -24.99
CA GLU A 415 17.40 -3.81 -26.29
C GLU A 415 16.48 -4.31 -27.40
N LEU A 416 16.32 -5.64 -27.55
CA LEU A 416 15.48 -6.23 -28.59
C LEU A 416 14.04 -5.74 -28.53
N ARG A 417 13.46 -5.66 -27.31
CA ARG A 417 12.08 -5.18 -27.13
C ARG A 417 11.87 -3.71 -27.47
N ARG A 418 12.92 -2.88 -27.52
CA ARG A 418 12.80 -1.46 -27.94
C ARG A 418 12.53 -1.34 -29.44
N ASN A 419 12.99 -2.31 -30.23
CA ASN A 419 12.88 -2.29 -31.69
C ASN A 419 11.47 -2.70 -32.17
N HIS A 420 10.70 -3.40 -31.33
CA HIS A 420 9.35 -3.90 -31.66
C HIS A 420 8.30 -3.24 -30.76
N ARG A 421 8.30 -1.90 -30.72
CA ARG A 421 7.57 -1.15 -29.71
C ARG A 421 6.07 -1.11 -29.92
#